data_AF-A0A819FBV8-F1
#
_entry.id   AF-A0A819FBV8-F1
#
_cell.length_a   1.000
_cell.length_b   1.000
_cell.length_c   1.000
_cell.angle_alpha   90.00
_cell.angle_beta   90.00
_cell.angle_gamma   90.00
#
_symmetry.space_group_name_H-M   'P 1'
#
loop_
_entity.id
_entity.type
_entity.pdbx_description
1 polymer ?
#
loop_
_entity_poly.entity_id
_entity_poly.type
_entity_poly.pdbx_seq_one_letter_code
_entity_poly.pdbx_strand_id
1 'polypeptide(L)'
;MSIKQIHNTIVGSNRIALEAAAHLCRQSLAYVPFITTTCLQGEAREVGRRIIELVTIKPSQLIYNDNIACLFSDKSTFDAFQSLTKEHKRYCLLLGGETTVVMKNDSGKGGRCQELALSAALTIDNDNEDISILLLAAGSDGIDGPTDAAGAFAFNGMITNEDDIKRAHISLDKHDTYTYLSEINDGANLLKIGHTSTNVMDIIIVLVDNKE
;
A
#
# COMPACT_ATOMS: atom_id res chain seq x y z
N MET A 1 -3.08 -40.84 17.34
CA MET A 1 -1.67 -40.62 17.70
C MET A 1 -1.49 -39.12 17.91
N SER A 2 -1.11 -38.66 19.10
CA SER A 2 -0.87 -37.24 19.40
C SER A 2 0.65 -37.06 19.54
N ILE A 3 1.23 -36.14 18.79
CA ILE A 3 2.66 -35.83 18.89
C ILE A 3 2.84 -34.93 20.11
N LYS A 4 3.36 -35.49 21.21
CA LYS A 4 3.31 -34.86 22.54
C LYS A 4 4.40 -33.82 22.80
N GLN A 5 5.34 -33.59 21.88
CA GLN A 5 6.43 -32.62 22.05
C GLN A 5 6.83 -31.95 20.73
N ILE A 6 6.03 -31.00 20.25
CA ILE A 6 6.40 -30.10 19.14
C ILE A 6 6.33 -28.66 19.64
N HIS A 7 7.39 -27.89 19.39
CA HIS A 7 7.41 -26.45 19.55
C HIS A 7 7.66 -25.82 18.17
N ASN A 8 6.70 -25.05 17.67
CA ASN A 8 6.84 -24.32 16.42
C ASN A 8 7.10 -22.84 16.73
N THR A 9 8.12 -22.26 16.11
CA THR A 9 8.44 -20.84 16.23
C THR A 9 8.42 -20.21 14.86
N ILE A 10 7.62 -19.16 14.69
CA ILE A 10 7.59 -18.35 13.48
C ILE A 10 8.75 -17.35 13.59
N VAL A 11 9.76 -17.51 12.74
CA VAL A 11 10.94 -16.63 12.72
C VAL A 11 10.86 -15.54 11.64
N GLY A 12 9.86 -15.62 10.75
CA GLY A 12 9.60 -14.64 9.70
C GLY A 12 8.13 -14.64 9.31
N SER A 13 7.55 -13.44 9.20
CA SER A 13 6.17 -13.21 8.74
C SER A 13 6.01 -11.74 8.36
N ASN A 14 4.94 -11.39 7.63
CA ASN A 14 4.63 -9.98 7.35
C ASN A 14 4.44 -9.20 8.65
N ARG A 15 3.83 -9.80 9.68
CA ARG A 15 3.65 -9.18 11.00
C ARG A 15 4.99 -8.76 11.60
N ILE A 16 5.98 -9.66 11.61
CA ILE A 16 7.32 -9.34 12.11
C ILE A 16 7.95 -8.19 11.31
N ALA A 17 7.79 -8.20 9.98
CA ALA A 17 8.30 -7.12 9.12
C ALA A 17 7.61 -5.77 9.39
N LEU A 18 6.28 -5.76 9.55
CA LEU A 18 5.51 -4.55 9.87
C LEU A 18 5.81 -4.03 11.27
N GLU A 19 6.01 -4.91 12.25
CA GLU A 19 6.44 -4.53 13.59
C GLU A 19 7.84 -3.89 13.59
N ALA A 20 8.76 -4.41 12.76
CA ALA A 20 10.06 -3.79 12.54
C ALA A 20 9.94 -2.41 11.87
N ALA A 21 9.11 -2.29 10.82
CA ALA A 21 8.82 -0.99 10.19
C ALA A 21 8.20 0.01 11.18
N ALA A 22 7.27 -0.43 12.02
CA ALA A 22 6.69 0.38 13.08
C ALA A 22 7.75 0.80 14.12
N HIS A 23 8.67 -0.09 14.49
CA HIS A 23 9.76 0.24 15.39
C HIS A 23 10.65 1.36 14.81
N LEU A 24 11.08 1.22 13.55
CA LEU A 24 11.87 2.24 12.86
C LEU A 24 11.12 3.58 12.72
N CYS A 25 9.82 3.53 12.41
CA CYS A 25 8.98 4.72 12.32
C CYS A 25 8.89 5.46 13.65
N ARG A 26 8.77 4.75 14.80
CA ARG A 26 8.80 5.39 16.13
C ARG A 26 10.14 6.05 16.45
N GLN A 27 11.24 5.60 15.85
CA GLN A 27 12.57 6.19 16.07
C GLN A 27 12.77 7.52 15.33
N SER A 28 12.09 7.74 14.20
CA SER A 28 12.22 8.98 13.41
C SER A 28 11.38 10.16 13.93
N LEU A 29 10.60 9.96 15.00
CA LEU A 29 9.77 10.94 15.74
C LEU A 29 8.66 11.65 14.94
N ALA A 30 8.61 11.53 13.60
CA ALA A 30 7.72 12.34 12.77
C ALA A 30 6.31 11.76 12.57
N TYR A 31 6.15 10.42 12.66
CA TYR A 31 4.90 9.72 12.37
C TYR A 31 4.56 8.71 13.47
N VAL A 32 3.26 8.56 13.76
CA VAL A 32 2.77 7.50 14.64
C VAL A 32 2.41 6.27 13.79
N PRO A 33 3.13 5.14 13.91
CA PRO A 33 2.84 3.96 13.10
C PRO A 33 1.64 3.19 13.63
N PHE A 34 0.82 2.70 12.72
CA PHE A 34 -0.38 1.93 13.01
C PHE A 34 -0.52 0.77 12.02
N ILE A 35 -0.47 -0.47 12.54
CA ILE A 35 -0.67 -1.68 11.73
C ILE A 35 -2.18 -1.93 11.62
N THR A 36 -2.77 -1.79 10.44
CA THR A 36 -4.21 -1.97 10.26
C THR A 36 -4.58 -3.44 10.03
N THR A 37 -3.78 -4.16 9.26
CA THR A 37 -3.98 -5.59 8.95
C THR A 37 -2.69 -6.28 8.56
N THR A 38 -2.59 -7.56 8.90
CA THR A 38 -1.55 -8.49 8.43
C THR A 38 -2.13 -9.56 7.50
N CYS A 39 -3.38 -9.36 7.05
CA CYS A 39 -4.13 -10.28 6.21
C CYS A 39 -4.80 -9.51 5.06
N LEU A 40 -4.16 -8.45 4.56
CA LEU A 40 -4.68 -7.67 3.44
C LEU A 40 -4.93 -8.59 2.23
N GLN A 41 -6.11 -8.46 1.65
CA GLN A 41 -6.55 -9.23 0.49
C GLN A 41 -7.47 -8.34 -0.36
N GLY A 42 -7.66 -8.75 -1.61
CA GLY A 42 -8.53 -8.07 -2.56
C GLY A 42 -7.82 -7.77 -3.86
N GLU A 43 -8.57 -7.20 -4.80
CA GLU A 43 -8.04 -6.76 -6.08
C GLU A 43 -7.15 -5.51 -5.85
N ALA A 44 -5.96 -5.51 -6.46
CA ALA A 44 -4.90 -4.54 -6.19
C ALA A 44 -5.34 -3.07 -6.39
N ARG A 45 -6.05 -2.76 -7.46
CA ARG A 45 -6.51 -1.40 -7.76
C ARG A 45 -7.56 -0.95 -6.77
N GLU A 46 -8.52 -1.82 -6.48
CA GLU A 46 -9.57 -1.54 -5.50
C GLU A 46 -8.98 -1.26 -4.13
N VAL A 47 -7.98 -2.04 -3.71
CA VAL A 47 -7.27 -1.81 -2.45
C VAL A 47 -6.53 -0.47 -2.48
N GLY A 48 -5.81 -0.14 -3.56
CA GLY A 48 -5.10 1.12 -3.71
C GLY A 48 -6.03 2.33 -3.60
N ARG A 49 -7.16 2.30 -4.31
CA ARG A 49 -8.22 3.33 -4.25
C ARG A 49 -8.77 3.47 -2.83
N ARG A 50 -9.17 2.35 -2.20
CA ARG A 50 -9.78 2.34 -0.86
C ARG A 50 -8.83 2.86 0.22
N ILE A 51 -7.53 2.61 0.10
CA ILE A 51 -6.53 3.17 1.01
C ILE A 51 -6.51 4.69 0.95
N ILE A 52 -6.52 5.28 -0.25
CA ILE A 52 -6.54 6.74 -0.42
C ILE A 52 -7.86 7.34 0.05
N GLU A 53 -8.99 6.71 -0.26
CA GLU A 53 -10.30 7.13 0.25
C GLU A 53 -10.34 7.09 1.78
N LEU A 54 -9.77 6.06 2.41
CA LEU A 54 -9.74 5.94 3.87
C LEU A 54 -8.98 7.12 4.52
N VAL A 55 -7.80 7.47 3.99
CA VAL A 55 -6.93 8.48 4.63
C VAL A 55 -7.35 9.92 4.32
N THR A 56 -8.17 10.13 3.28
CA THR A 56 -8.71 11.45 2.90
C THR A 56 -10.03 11.78 3.60
N ILE A 57 -10.74 10.80 4.16
CA ILE A 57 -11.95 11.04 4.96
C ILE A 57 -11.58 11.76 6.27
N LYS A 58 -12.26 12.87 6.56
CA LYS A 58 -12.06 13.60 7.82
C LYS A 58 -12.34 12.67 9.02
N PRO A 59 -11.58 12.75 10.14
CA PRO A 59 -11.75 11.84 11.28
C PRO A 59 -13.18 11.79 11.86
N SER A 60 -13.93 12.89 11.76
CA SER A 60 -15.33 12.98 12.20
C SER A 60 -16.34 12.26 11.31
N GLN A 61 -15.95 11.92 10.07
CA GLN A 61 -16.78 11.28 9.05
C GLN A 61 -16.41 9.82 8.81
N LEU A 62 -15.36 9.30 9.48
CA LEU A 62 -14.94 7.91 9.36
C LEU A 62 -16.04 6.95 9.86
N ILE A 63 -16.55 6.11 8.97
CA ILE A 63 -17.56 5.10 9.26
C ILE A 63 -17.06 3.73 8.79
N TYR A 64 -17.15 2.73 9.66
CA TYR A 64 -16.83 1.36 9.28
C TYR A 64 -17.92 0.76 8.40
N ASN A 65 -17.54 0.30 7.21
CA ASN A 65 -18.41 -0.27 6.21
C ASN A 65 -17.65 -1.32 5.36
N ASP A 66 -18.36 -2.01 4.48
CA ASP A 66 -17.80 -3.09 3.65
C ASP A 66 -16.71 -2.61 2.67
N ASN A 67 -16.70 -1.31 2.31
CA ASN A 67 -15.68 -0.78 1.42
C ASN A 67 -14.31 -0.72 2.10
N ILE A 68 -14.25 -0.35 3.38
CA ILE A 68 -12.98 -0.22 4.12
C ILE A 68 -12.68 -1.41 5.04
N ALA A 69 -13.64 -2.32 5.27
CA ALA A 69 -13.47 -3.46 6.16
C ALA A 69 -12.25 -4.32 5.82
N CYS A 70 -11.93 -4.51 4.54
CA CYS A 70 -10.76 -5.28 4.10
C CYS A 70 -9.41 -4.64 4.48
N LEU A 71 -9.39 -3.36 4.84
CA LEU A 71 -8.18 -2.64 5.25
C LEU A 71 -7.84 -2.83 6.73
N PHE A 72 -8.73 -3.45 7.51
CA PHE A 72 -8.58 -3.64 8.96
C PHE A 72 -8.69 -5.12 9.31
N SER A 73 -7.96 -5.55 10.36
CA SER A 73 -8.07 -6.91 10.87
C SER A 73 -9.47 -7.20 11.41
N ASP A 74 -10.07 -6.20 12.05
CA ASP A 74 -11.40 -6.25 12.64
C ASP A 74 -11.91 -4.83 12.96
N LYS A 75 -13.16 -4.76 13.46
CA LYS A 75 -13.80 -3.51 13.88
C LYS A 75 -13.02 -2.79 14.98
N SER A 76 -12.41 -3.52 15.91
CA SER A 76 -11.66 -2.91 17.02
C SER A 76 -10.41 -2.20 16.54
N THR A 77 -9.76 -2.73 15.49
CA THR A 77 -8.62 -2.12 14.84
C THR A 77 -9.03 -0.84 14.11
N PHE A 78 -10.21 -0.82 13.47
CA PHE A 78 -10.76 0.42 12.92
C PHE A 78 -11.05 1.47 14.01
N ASP A 79 -11.63 1.07 15.15
CA ASP A 79 -11.96 2.01 16.23
C ASP A 79 -10.69 2.65 16.83
N ALA A 80 -9.60 1.87 16.93
CA ALA A 80 -8.29 2.37 17.32
C ALA A 80 -7.70 3.34 16.27
N PHE A 81 -7.84 3.03 14.97
CA PHE A 81 -7.45 3.95 13.90
C PHE A 81 -8.25 5.27 13.94
N GLN A 82 -9.56 5.20 14.20
CA GLN A 82 -10.38 6.40 14.32
C GLN A 82 -9.95 7.28 15.50
N SER A 83 -9.51 6.68 16.61
CA SER A 83 -8.94 7.43 17.74
C SER A 83 -7.60 8.07 17.36
N LEU A 84 -6.71 7.30 16.72
CA LEU A 84 -5.40 7.77 16.25
C LEU A 84 -5.51 8.99 15.34
N THR A 85 -6.42 8.96 14.36
CA THR A 85 -6.61 10.06 13.40
C THR A 85 -7.20 11.34 14.02
N LYS A 86 -7.84 11.24 15.19
CA LYS A 86 -8.29 12.42 15.97
C LYS A 86 -7.17 13.03 16.79
N GLU A 87 -6.22 12.21 17.25
CA GLU A 87 -5.12 12.62 18.14
C GLU A 87 -3.87 13.05 17.37
N HIS A 88 -3.66 12.51 16.16
CA HIS A 88 -2.44 12.68 15.39
C HIS A 88 -2.72 13.12 13.96
N LYS A 89 -2.06 14.23 13.59
CA LYS A 89 -2.03 14.73 12.21
C LYS A 89 -1.11 13.93 11.30
N ARG A 90 -0.05 13.35 11.88
CA ARG A 90 0.98 12.58 11.17
C ARG A 90 0.99 11.14 11.63
N TYR A 91 0.65 10.24 10.72
CA TYR A 91 0.62 8.81 11.01
C TYR A 91 1.10 7.98 9.82
N CYS A 92 1.56 6.77 10.12
CA CYS A 92 2.09 5.81 9.17
C CYS A 92 1.24 4.55 9.21
N LEU A 93 0.39 4.33 8.21
CA LEU A 93 -0.35 3.07 8.10
C LEU A 93 0.56 1.99 7.54
N LEU A 94 0.46 0.83 8.17
CA LEU A 94 1.24 -0.36 7.84
C LEU A 94 0.25 -1.49 7.58
N LEU A 95 0.24 -1.98 6.35
CA LEU A 95 -0.61 -3.10 5.93
C LEU A 95 0.27 -4.20 5.36
N GLY A 96 -0.08 -5.45 5.60
CA GLY A 96 0.58 -6.58 4.96
C GLY A 96 -0.40 -7.67 4.62
N GLY A 97 -0.04 -8.47 3.63
CA GLY A 97 -0.90 -9.48 3.03
C GLY A 97 -0.54 -9.64 1.57
N GLU A 98 -1.48 -10.09 0.76
CA GLU A 98 -1.26 -10.35 -0.66
C GLU A 98 -2.51 -9.93 -1.44
N THR A 99 -2.37 -8.91 -2.28
CA THR A 99 -3.43 -8.54 -3.23
C THR A 99 -3.35 -9.39 -4.49
N THR A 100 -4.39 -9.33 -5.32
CA THR A 100 -4.44 -10.06 -6.58
C THR A 100 -4.72 -9.15 -7.75
N VAL A 101 -4.27 -9.56 -8.92
CA VAL A 101 -4.61 -8.97 -10.21
C VAL A 101 -5.29 -10.04 -11.03
N VAL A 102 -6.47 -9.74 -11.56
CA VAL A 102 -7.19 -10.67 -12.44
C VAL A 102 -6.68 -10.48 -13.86
N MET A 103 -5.74 -11.35 -14.26
CA MET A 103 -5.09 -11.29 -15.56
C MET A 103 -6.05 -11.55 -16.73
N LYS A 104 -5.83 -10.84 -17.83
CA LYS A 104 -6.45 -11.08 -19.14
C LYS A 104 -5.42 -11.69 -20.10
N ASN A 105 -5.87 -12.34 -21.18
CA ASN A 105 -4.98 -13.05 -22.11
C ASN A 105 -3.90 -12.16 -22.77
N ASP A 106 -4.20 -10.87 -23.00
CA ASP A 106 -3.28 -9.91 -23.66
C ASP A 106 -2.74 -8.86 -22.68
N SER A 107 -2.40 -9.29 -21.46
CA SER A 107 -1.86 -8.42 -20.42
C SER A 107 -0.42 -7.99 -20.72
N GLY A 108 -0.09 -6.74 -20.41
CA GLY A 108 1.26 -6.21 -20.46
C GLY A 108 2.12 -6.66 -19.28
N LYS A 109 3.09 -5.81 -18.91
CA LYS A 109 4.04 -6.08 -17.83
C LYS A 109 3.70 -5.22 -16.61
N GLY A 110 3.63 -5.85 -15.44
CA GLY A 110 3.27 -5.17 -14.19
C GLY A 110 3.14 -6.16 -13.05
N GLY A 111 2.69 -5.69 -11.91
CA GLY A 111 2.42 -6.53 -10.76
C GLY A 111 1.41 -5.89 -9.83
N ARG A 112 0.99 -6.65 -8.82
CA ARG A 112 -0.06 -6.25 -7.88
C ARG A 112 0.34 -5.02 -7.06
N CYS A 113 1.61 -4.89 -6.66
CA CYS A 113 2.07 -3.74 -5.91
C CYS A 113 2.14 -2.48 -6.79
N GLN A 114 2.57 -2.64 -8.05
CA GLN A 114 2.57 -1.57 -9.04
C GLN A 114 1.14 -1.11 -9.39
N GLU A 115 0.20 -2.04 -9.57
CA GLU A 115 -1.22 -1.71 -9.83
C GLU A 115 -1.87 -1.00 -8.63
N LEU A 116 -1.60 -1.47 -7.41
CA LEU A 116 -2.08 -0.82 -6.19
C LEU A 116 -1.54 0.61 -6.08
N ALA A 117 -0.24 0.80 -6.25
CA ALA A 117 0.39 2.12 -6.19
C ALA A 117 -0.15 3.04 -7.29
N LEU A 118 -0.24 2.58 -8.53
CA LEU A 118 -0.75 3.42 -9.62
C LEU A 118 -2.23 3.79 -9.43
N SER A 119 -3.05 2.86 -8.96
CA SER A 119 -4.45 3.16 -8.63
C SER A 119 -4.56 4.15 -7.48
N ALA A 120 -3.68 4.05 -6.48
CA ALA A 120 -3.61 5.03 -5.41
C ALA A 120 -3.22 6.43 -5.96
N ALA A 121 -2.20 6.51 -6.81
CA ALA A 121 -1.76 7.77 -7.42
C ALA A 121 -2.88 8.47 -8.21
N LEU A 122 -3.71 7.71 -8.94
CA LEU A 122 -4.87 8.22 -9.66
C LEU A 122 -6.03 8.65 -8.75
N THR A 123 -6.09 8.15 -7.52
CA THR A 123 -7.14 8.47 -6.55
C THR A 123 -6.79 9.69 -5.70
N ILE A 124 -5.51 10.03 -5.57
CA ILE A 124 -5.06 11.19 -4.80
C ILE A 124 -5.58 12.47 -5.47
N ASP A 125 -6.33 13.26 -4.70
CA ASP A 125 -6.71 14.61 -5.09
C ASP A 125 -5.50 15.54 -4.97
N ASN A 126 -4.94 15.95 -6.11
CA ASN A 126 -3.75 16.80 -6.16
C ASN A 126 -4.06 18.27 -5.85
N ASP A 127 -5.33 18.67 -5.86
CA ASP A 127 -5.75 20.04 -5.51
C ASP A 127 -5.95 20.19 -3.99
N ASN A 128 -6.01 19.07 -3.25
CA ASN A 128 -6.11 19.07 -1.80
C ASN A 128 -4.74 19.31 -1.15
N GLU A 129 -4.40 20.58 -0.90
CA GLU A 129 -3.16 20.98 -0.26
C GLU A 129 -3.09 20.65 1.24
N ASP A 130 -4.22 20.32 1.87
CA ASP A 130 -4.34 20.08 3.32
C ASP A 130 -3.86 18.68 3.74
N ILE A 131 -3.60 17.79 2.79
CA ILE A 131 -3.12 16.44 3.06
C ILE A 131 -1.93 16.10 2.16
N SER A 132 -0.87 15.57 2.77
CA SER A 132 0.24 14.96 2.03
C SER A 132 0.27 13.46 2.29
N ILE A 133 0.33 12.69 1.20
CA ILE A 133 0.30 11.24 1.18
C ILE A 133 1.54 10.74 0.44
N LEU A 134 2.25 9.79 1.04
CA LEU A 134 3.23 8.96 0.36
C LEU A 134 2.90 7.50 0.64
N LEU A 135 2.57 6.76 -0.40
CA LEU A 135 2.32 5.33 -0.37
C LEU A 135 3.48 4.59 -1.04
N LEU A 136 3.89 3.49 -0.42
CA LEU A 136 4.72 2.45 -1.04
C LEU A 136 3.96 1.13 -0.92
N ALA A 137 3.85 0.39 -2.03
CA ALA A 137 3.50 -1.02 -2.02
C ALA A 137 4.67 -1.82 -2.58
N ALA A 138 5.10 -2.86 -1.87
CA ALA A 138 6.25 -3.67 -2.28
C ALA A 138 6.14 -5.15 -1.85
N GLY A 139 6.49 -6.05 -2.76
CA GLY A 139 6.77 -7.46 -2.48
C GLY A 139 8.07 -7.58 -1.70
N SER A 140 8.02 -8.29 -0.57
CA SER A 140 9.19 -8.45 0.31
C SER A 140 10.31 -9.30 -0.29
N ASP A 141 10.04 -10.05 -1.36
CA ASP A 141 11.04 -10.79 -2.14
C ASP A 141 11.84 -9.93 -3.11
N GLY A 142 11.43 -8.66 -3.29
CA GLY A 142 12.07 -7.72 -4.20
C GLY A 142 11.53 -7.79 -5.63
N ILE A 143 10.44 -8.55 -5.85
CA ILE A 143 9.84 -8.76 -7.17
C ILE A 143 8.33 -8.52 -7.10
N ASP A 144 7.78 -7.86 -8.12
CA ASP A 144 6.35 -7.67 -8.31
C ASP A 144 5.98 -8.00 -9.76
N GLY A 145 5.26 -9.12 -9.93
CA GLY A 145 4.95 -9.70 -11.24
C GLY A 145 6.21 -10.11 -12.02
N PRO A 146 6.14 -10.24 -13.37
CA PRO A 146 7.29 -10.58 -14.20
C PRO A 146 8.22 -9.37 -14.43
N THR A 147 8.62 -8.66 -13.37
CA THR A 147 9.42 -7.42 -13.45
C THR A 147 10.70 -7.49 -12.61
N ASP A 148 11.56 -6.47 -12.73
CA ASP A 148 12.74 -6.26 -11.87
C ASP A 148 12.45 -5.29 -10.71
N ALA A 149 11.20 -4.85 -10.56
CA ALA A 149 10.77 -3.97 -9.48
C ALA A 149 10.11 -4.80 -8.39
N ALA A 150 10.28 -4.39 -7.14
CA ALA A 150 9.56 -4.91 -5.99
C ALA A 150 8.15 -4.33 -5.87
N GLY A 151 7.87 -3.23 -6.57
CA GLY A 151 6.62 -2.48 -6.44
C GLY A 151 6.84 -1.02 -6.85
N ALA A 152 6.03 -0.10 -6.30
CA ALA A 152 6.08 1.30 -6.69
C ALA A 152 5.59 2.25 -5.58
N PHE A 153 5.97 3.51 -5.73
CA PHE A 153 5.53 4.64 -4.92
C PHE A 153 4.33 5.35 -5.56
N ALA A 154 3.51 5.97 -4.72
CA ALA A 154 2.45 6.90 -5.10
C ALA A 154 2.40 8.08 -4.14
N PHE A 155 2.26 9.30 -4.65
CA PHE A 155 2.29 10.52 -3.83
C PHE A 155 1.57 11.68 -4.53
N ASN A 156 1.19 12.72 -3.77
CA ASN A 156 0.63 13.94 -4.34
C ASN A 156 1.58 14.54 -5.39
N GLY A 157 1.06 14.91 -6.54
CA GLY A 157 1.82 15.47 -7.64
C GLY A 157 2.47 14.42 -8.57
N MET A 158 2.30 13.12 -8.30
CA MET A 158 2.84 12.07 -9.18
C MET A 158 2.22 12.09 -10.58
N ILE A 159 0.91 12.32 -10.68
CA ILE A 159 0.15 12.34 -11.94
C ILE A 159 -0.75 13.58 -11.92
N THR A 160 -0.40 14.62 -12.69
CA THR A 160 -1.07 15.93 -12.60
C THR A 160 -1.66 16.44 -13.91
N ASN A 161 -1.23 15.91 -15.06
CA ASN A 161 -1.73 16.34 -16.37
C ASN A 161 -2.67 15.29 -16.99
N GLU A 162 -3.60 15.76 -17.83
CA GLU A 162 -4.65 14.92 -18.43
C GLU A 162 -4.10 13.77 -19.27
N ASP A 163 -2.99 13.99 -19.97
CA ASP A 163 -2.38 12.95 -20.82
C ASP A 163 -1.81 11.80 -19.98
N ASP A 164 -1.14 12.10 -18.87
CA ASP A 164 -0.63 11.09 -17.95
C ASP A 164 -1.75 10.38 -17.19
N ILE A 165 -2.82 11.08 -16.81
CA ILE A 165 -4.03 10.44 -16.23
C ILE A 165 -4.59 9.40 -17.22
N LYS A 166 -4.76 9.79 -18.48
CA LYS A 166 -5.26 8.90 -19.53
C LYS A 166 -4.34 7.71 -19.76
N ARG A 167 -3.02 7.93 -19.85
CA ARG A 167 -2.03 6.85 -20.02
C ARG A 167 -2.01 5.90 -18.82
N ALA A 168 -2.10 6.42 -17.60
CA ALA A 168 -2.16 5.61 -16.38
C ALA A 168 -3.39 4.69 -16.37
N HIS A 169 -4.58 5.22 -16.68
CA HIS A 169 -5.79 4.40 -16.82
C HIS A 169 -5.64 3.30 -17.88
N ILE A 170 -5.11 3.63 -19.06
CA ILE A 170 -4.84 2.64 -20.12
C ILE A 170 -3.86 1.56 -19.63
N SER A 171 -2.81 1.95 -18.90
CA SER A 171 -1.82 0.99 -18.38
C SER A 171 -2.43 0.05 -17.34
N LEU A 172 -3.32 0.56 -16.47
CA LEU A 172 -4.12 -0.30 -15.59
C LEU A 172 -4.97 -1.23 -16.44
N ASP A 173 -5.81 -0.76 -17.35
CA ASP A 173 -6.71 -1.62 -18.13
C ASP A 173 -6.02 -2.77 -18.88
N LYS A 174 -4.76 -2.53 -19.28
CA LYS A 174 -3.89 -3.49 -19.97
C LYS A 174 -2.96 -4.30 -19.04
N HIS A 175 -2.97 -4.06 -17.73
CA HIS A 175 -2.02 -4.65 -16.78
C HIS A 175 -0.54 -4.40 -17.16
N ASP A 176 -0.28 -3.21 -17.72
CA ASP A 176 1.02 -2.78 -18.25
C ASP A 176 1.64 -1.64 -17.40
N THR A 177 1.46 -1.73 -16.08
CA THR A 177 1.87 -0.68 -15.15
C THR A 177 3.38 -0.50 -15.08
N TYR A 178 4.16 -1.56 -15.27
CA TYR A 178 5.62 -1.47 -15.27
C TYR A 178 6.12 -0.57 -16.40
N THR A 179 5.55 -0.72 -17.60
CA THR A 179 5.94 0.07 -18.78
C THR A 179 5.66 1.54 -18.54
N TYR A 180 4.43 1.88 -18.13
CA TYR A 180 4.06 3.25 -17.80
C TYR A 180 4.93 3.85 -16.69
N LEU A 181 5.12 3.11 -15.59
CA LEU A 181 5.91 3.56 -14.43
C LEU A 181 7.40 3.70 -14.77
N SER A 182 7.93 2.94 -15.73
CA SER A 182 9.30 3.08 -16.23
C SER A 182 9.50 4.33 -17.09
N GLU A 183 8.44 4.81 -17.75
CA GLU A 183 8.49 5.98 -18.62
C GLU A 183 8.33 7.29 -17.83
N ILE A 184 7.51 7.31 -16.78
CA ILE A 184 7.33 8.52 -15.97
C ILE A 184 8.49 8.70 -14.98
N ASN A 185 8.94 9.95 -14.80
CA ASN A 185 10.05 10.31 -13.91
C ASN A 185 11.28 9.39 -14.07
N ASP A 186 11.57 8.93 -15.30
CA ASP A 186 12.66 8.00 -15.61
C ASP A 186 12.66 6.72 -14.73
N GLY A 187 11.48 6.23 -14.33
CA GLY A 187 11.35 5.05 -13.49
C GLY A 187 11.61 5.28 -12.01
N ALA A 188 11.79 6.53 -11.55
CA ALA A 188 12.07 6.86 -10.15
C ALA A 188 10.95 6.46 -9.19
N ASN A 189 9.72 6.25 -9.70
CA ASN A 189 8.59 5.81 -8.90
C ASN A 189 8.55 4.28 -8.71
N LEU A 190 9.39 3.51 -9.43
CA LEU A 190 9.54 2.08 -9.21
C LEU A 190 10.51 1.80 -8.06
N LEU A 191 10.13 0.89 -7.16
CA LEU A 191 11.06 0.41 -6.15
C LEU A 191 11.88 -0.75 -6.72
N LYS A 192 13.17 -0.52 -6.98
CA LYS A 192 14.11 -1.55 -7.45
C LYS A 192 15.18 -1.81 -6.40
N ILE A 193 14.93 -2.80 -5.53
CA ILE A 193 15.85 -3.20 -4.44
C ILE A 193 16.62 -4.49 -4.75
N GLY A 194 16.29 -5.16 -5.86
CA GLY A 194 16.82 -6.48 -6.19
C GLY A 194 16.25 -7.58 -5.30
N HIS A 195 16.64 -8.82 -5.59
CA HIS A 195 16.13 -10.00 -4.90
C HIS A 195 16.59 -10.01 -3.44
N THR A 196 15.66 -10.13 -2.49
CA THR A 196 15.99 -10.08 -1.05
C THR A 196 16.29 -11.45 -0.45
N SER A 197 15.98 -12.51 -1.19
CA SER A 197 16.13 -13.92 -0.78
C SER A 197 15.26 -14.32 0.42
N THR A 198 14.22 -13.54 0.71
CA THR A 198 13.16 -13.85 1.68
C THR A 198 11.80 -13.57 1.02
N ASN A 199 10.72 -14.14 1.56
CA ASN A 199 9.37 -13.79 1.14
C ASN A 199 8.42 -13.92 2.32
N VAL A 200 7.83 -12.80 2.71
CA VAL A 200 6.77 -12.68 3.71
C VAL A 200 5.58 -11.90 3.15
N MET A 201 5.26 -12.06 1.87
CA MET A 201 4.18 -11.36 1.13
C MET A 201 4.47 -9.85 0.94
N ASP A 202 3.43 -9.07 0.63
CA ASP A 202 3.53 -7.64 0.39
C ASP A 202 3.51 -6.81 1.68
N ILE A 203 4.18 -5.67 1.61
CA ILE A 203 4.19 -4.62 2.63
C ILE A 203 3.71 -3.32 1.98
N ILE A 204 2.68 -2.72 2.55
CA ILE A 204 2.15 -1.42 2.15
C ILE A 204 2.40 -0.44 3.30
N ILE A 205 3.05 0.67 2.97
CA ILE A 205 3.39 1.76 3.90
C ILE A 205 2.72 3.02 3.38
N VAL A 206 1.93 3.69 4.22
CA VAL A 206 1.26 4.95 3.86
C VAL A 206 1.59 6.00 4.90
N LEU A 207 2.40 6.98 4.52
CA LEU A 207 2.63 8.17 5.33
C LEU A 207 1.55 9.19 5.01
N VAL A 208 0.91 9.71 6.05
CA VAL A 208 -0.12 10.75 5.95
C VAL A 208 0.27 11.91 6.85
N ASP A 209 0.32 13.12 6.28
CA ASP A 209 0.50 14.38 6.99
C ASP A 209 -0.70 15.30 6.71
N ASN A 210 -1.62 15.39 7.67
CA ASN A 210 -2.71 16.34 7.66
C ASN A 210 -2.19 17.71 8.14
N LYS A 211 -2.25 18.72 7.28
CA LYS A 211 -1.75 20.07 7.57
C LYS A 211 -2.77 20.92 8.36
N GLU A 212 -4.06 20.59 8.29
CA GLU A 212 -5.14 21.19 9.13
C GLU A 212 -4.96 20.88 10.61
#